data_AF-A0A4P5UQB3-F1
#
_entry.id   AF-A0A4P5UQB3-F1
#
_cell.length_a   1.000
_cell.length_b   1.000
_cell.length_c   1.000
_cell.angle_alpha   90.00
_cell.angle_beta   90.00
_cell.angle_gamma   90.00
#
_symmetry.space_group_name_H-M   'P 1'
#
loop_
_entity.id
_entity.type
_entity.pdbx_description
1 polymer ?
#
loop_
_entity_poly.entity_id
_entity_poly.type
_entity_poly.pdbx_seq_one_letter_code
_entity_poly.pdbx_strand_id
1 'polypeptide(L)'
;MRLCLVLFLTLMFWGCEGSGVLGPGSMRIKGPVSGSTFFYESYEIDRFENRVSGTSREFTSVVLSADTILFGKSNVYVVRSQYPDTSYIEYFSISNDYDLLKKITLGSSSIWVKVPMTTLAETNDTIKTIIDIAPGKRGSLEYMYKHTYFGDQSFMIDTLQVSGRKFRSTLKYQIVSSGQVSNAGIEESIDHYVPSLGMLAHSITYARYDERSAGWVNGYVTRLKRYVTE
;
A
#
# COMPACT_ATOMS: atom_id res chain seq x y z
N MET A 1 -10.07 32.77 46.13
CA MET A 1 -9.92 33.19 44.71
C MET A 1 -8.73 32.56 43.98
N ARG A 2 -7.50 32.52 44.55
CA ARG A 2 -6.33 31.91 43.88
C ARG A 2 -6.47 30.40 43.59
N LEU A 3 -7.09 29.63 44.50
CA LEU A 3 -7.24 28.18 44.32
C LEU A 3 -8.20 27.81 43.18
N CYS A 4 -9.28 28.58 43.00
CA CYS A 4 -10.24 28.37 41.91
C CYS A 4 -9.64 28.67 40.53
N LEU A 5 -8.73 29.65 40.46
CA LEU A 5 -8.06 30.03 39.21
C LEU A 5 -7.11 28.93 38.72
N VAL A 6 -6.39 28.27 39.63
CA VAL A 6 -5.50 27.15 39.31
C VAL A 6 -6.29 25.94 38.83
N LEU A 7 -7.44 25.64 39.47
CA LEU A 7 -8.34 24.54 39.06
C LEU A 7 -8.95 24.77 37.67
N PHE A 8 -9.33 26.02 37.35
CA PHE A 8 -9.82 26.38 36.01
C PHE A 8 -8.72 26.28 34.95
N LEU A 9 -7.50 26.73 35.26
CA LEU A 9 -6.35 26.59 34.36
C LEU A 9 -5.97 25.12 34.12
N THR A 10 -6.02 24.24 35.13
CA THR A 10 -5.77 22.80 34.93
C THR A 10 -6.86 22.10 34.12
N LEU A 11 -8.12 22.53 34.22
CA LEU A 11 -9.22 22.01 33.40
C LEU A 11 -9.13 22.47 31.94
N MET A 12 -8.61 23.68 31.67
CA MET A 12 -8.36 24.13 30.29
C MET A 12 -7.20 23.38 29.61
N PHE A 13 -6.25 22.81 30.37
CA PHE A 13 -5.22 21.93 29.81
C PHE A 13 -5.73 20.51 29.49
N TRP A 14 -6.89 20.11 30.01
CA TRP A 14 -7.56 18.84 29.65
C TRP A 14 -8.52 18.98 28.45
N GLY A 15 -8.79 20.21 28.00
CA GLY A 15 -9.66 20.50 26.85
C GLY A 15 -8.95 20.61 25.50
N CYS A 16 -7.63 20.36 25.45
CA CYS A 16 -6.87 20.22 24.21
C CYS A 16 -6.56 18.75 23.93
N GLU A 17 -7.58 17.87 23.96
CA GLU A 17 -7.57 16.80 22.98
C GLU A 17 -7.74 17.50 21.63
N GLY A 18 -6.61 17.86 21.02
CA GLY A 18 -6.58 18.01 19.59
C GLY A 18 -7.20 16.73 19.05
N SER A 19 -8.42 16.84 18.54
CA SER A 19 -9.07 15.84 17.71
C SER A 19 -8.19 15.72 16.48
N GLY A 20 -7.10 14.99 16.68
CA GLY A 20 -6.08 14.75 15.69
C GLY A 20 -6.74 14.02 14.55
N VAL A 21 -6.26 14.33 13.36
CA VAL A 21 -6.56 13.70 12.07
C VAL A 21 -6.48 12.14 12.13
N LEU A 22 -5.99 11.58 13.25
CA LEU A 22 -5.66 10.18 13.47
C LEU A 22 -6.85 9.27 13.87
N GLY A 23 -8.03 9.81 14.16
CA GLY A 23 -9.20 9.00 14.60
C GLY A 23 -9.00 8.30 15.96
N PRO A 24 -9.93 7.40 16.36
CA PRO A 24 -9.82 6.64 17.61
C PRO A 24 -8.55 5.78 17.63
N GLY A 25 -8.01 5.50 18.83
CA GLY A 25 -6.75 4.74 19.00
C GLY A 25 -6.74 3.34 18.35
N SER A 26 -7.91 2.76 18.09
CA SER A 26 -8.09 1.52 17.31
C SER A 26 -7.79 1.66 15.82
N MET A 27 -7.84 2.89 15.28
CA MET A 27 -7.52 3.23 13.90
C MET A 27 -6.06 3.69 13.72
N ARG A 28 -5.31 3.89 14.82
CA ARG A 28 -3.87 4.14 14.74
C ARG A 28 -3.18 2.88 14.25
N ILE A 29 -2.21 3.04 13.34
CA ILE A 29 -1.49 1.88 12.81
C ILE A 29 -0.74 1.16 13.93
N LYS A 30 -1.08 -0.11 14.16
CA LYS A 30 -0.26 -1.06 14.91
C LYS A 30 0.48 -1.88 13.85
N GLY A 31 1.78 -1.66 13.73
CA GLY A 31 2.60 -2.43 12.80
C GLY A 31 2.50 -3.93 13.12
N PRO A 32 2.51 -4.83 12.12
CA PRO A 32 2.44 -6.25 12.37
C PRO A 32 3.74 -6.71 13.03
N VAL A 33 3.65 -7.62 14.00
CA VAL A 33 4.82 -8.11 14.73
C VAL A 33 5.50 -9.25 13.99
N SER A 34 6.80 -9.46 14.25
CA SER A 34 7.53 -10.61 13.70
C SER A 34 6.78 -11.92 13.99
N GLY A 35 6.62 -12.77 12.97
CA GLY A 35 5.81 -13.99 13.03
C GLY A 35 4.34 -13.81 12.62
N SER A 36 3.84 -12.59 12.46
CA SER A 36 2.48 -12.36 11.93
C SER A 36 2.37 -12.96 10.53
N THR A 37 1.29 -13.70 10.30
CA THR A 37 1.00 -14.34 9.01
C THR A 37 -0.35 -13.88 8.49
N PHE A 38 -0.37 -13.47 7.22
CA PHE A 38 -1.56 -13.04 6.50
C PHE A 38 -1.76 -13.96 5.29
N PHE A 39 -3.02 -14.29 4.99
CA PHE A 39 -3.38 -15.17 3.90
C PHE A 39 -4.15 -14.38 2.86
N TYR A 40 -3.89 -14.61 1.59
CA TYR A 40 -4.51 -13.87 0.51
C TYR A 40 -5.01 -14.81 -0.56
N GLU A 41 -6.06 -14.38 -1.24
CA GLU A 41 -6.52 -14.95 -2.49
C GLU A 41 -6.48 -13.87 -3.56
N SER A 42 -6.12 -14.28 -4.77
CA SER A 42 -6.07 -13.42 -5.93
C SER A 42 -6.65 -14.13 -7.17
N TYR A 43 -7.26 -13.36 -8.07
CA TYR A 43 -7.85 -13.88 -9.29
C TYR A 43 -8.00 -12.77 -10.34
N GLU A 44 -8.12 -13.18 -11.60
CA GLU A 44 -8.39 -12.26 -12.71
C GLU A 44 -9.88 -11.99 -12.85
N ILE A 45 -10.20 -10.80 -13.33
CA ILE A 45 -11.55 -10.38 -13.73
C ILE A 45 -11.57 -9.93 -15.19
N ASP A 46 -12.66 -10.19 -15.90
CA ASP A 46 -12.85 -9.74 -17.28
C ASP A 46 -13.33 -8.27 -17.35
N ARG A 47 -13.59 -7.78 -18.56
CA ARG A 47 -14.11 -6.42 -18.82
C ARG A 47 -15.50 -6.13 -18.22
N PHE A 48 -16.21 -7.17 -17.78
CA PHE A 48 -17.51 -7.07 -17.13
C PHE A 48 -17.40 -7.31 -15.61
N GLU A 49 -16.19 -7.27 -15.07
CA GLU A 49 -15.88 -7.51 -13.66
C GLU A 49 -16.21 -8.94 -13.19
N ASN A 50 -16.41 -9.88 -14.12
CA ASN A 50 -16.65 -11.27 -13.78
C ASN A 50 -15.32 -11.98 -13.53
N ARG A 51 -15.26 -12.78 -12.47
CA ARG A 51 -14.09 -13.62 -12.18
C ARG A 51 -13.85 -14.59 -13.33
N VAL A 52 -12.61 -14.64 -13.81
CA VAL A 52 -12.18 -15.60 -14.83
C VAL A 52 -11.86 -16.94 -14.17
N SER A 53 -12.58 -17.99 -14.57
CA SER A 53 -12.43 -19.35 -14.02
C SER A 53 -10.99 -19.87 -14.14
N GLY A 54 -10.49 -20.54 -13.10
CA GLY A 54 -9.16 -21.17 -13.10
C GLY A 54 -7.98 -20.21 -12.84
N THR A 55 -8.21 -18.90 -12.69
CA THR A 55 -7.14 -17.90 -12.47
C THR A 55 -6.79 -17.67 -11.00
N SER A 56 -7.37 -18.48 -10.12
CA SER A 56 -7.33 -18.23 -8.68
C SER A 56 -6.04 -18.74 -8.07
N ARG A 57 -5.38 -17.89 -7.29
CA ARG A 57 -4.12 -18.20 -6.62
C ARG A 57 -4.18 -17.73 -5.17
N GLU A 58 -3.83 -18.63 -4.28
CA GLU A 58 -3.65 -18.32 -2.86
C GLU A 58 -2.17 -18.14 -2.55
N PHE A 59 -1.88 -17.21 -1.66
CA PHE A 59 -0.53 -16.94 -1.20
C PHE A 59 -0.54 -16.47 0.24
N THR A 60 0.61 -16.57 0.91
CA THR A 60 0.77 -16.15 2.30
C THR A 60 1.84 -15.07 2.41
N SER A 61 1.70 -14.19 3.39
CA SER A 61 2.68 -13.13 3.68
C SER A 61 3.06 -13.21 5.15
N VAL A 62 4.35 -13.46 5.42
CA VAL A 62 4.89 -13.64 6.77
C VAL A 62 5.85 -12.50 7.10
N VAL A 63 5.68 -11.88 8.26
CA VAL A 63 6.60 -10.86 8.79
C VAL A 63 7.81 -11.55 9.40
N LEU A 64 9.00 -11.32 8.84
CA LEU A 64 10.25 -11.97 9.25
C LEU A 64 11.10 -11.14 10.20
N SER A 65 11.03 -9.81 10.10
CA SER A 65 11.77 -8.89 10.95
C SER A 65 10.96 -7.61 11.12
N ALA A 66 11.05 -7.01 12.31
CA ALA A 66 10.28 -5.83 12.69
C ALA A 66 11.14 -4.60 13.04
N ASP A 67 12.44 -4.73 13.29
CA ASP A 67 13.23 -3.66 13.92
C ASP A 67 14.67 -3.59 13.38
N THR A 68 14.84 -3.02 12.20
CA THR A 68 16.15 -2.77 11.61
C THR A 68 16.18 -1.50 10.77
N ILE A 69 17.37 -0.92 10.58
CA ILE A 69 17.59 0.18 9.64
C ILE A 69 17.90 -0.44 8.27
N LEU A 70 17.00 -0.23 7.31
CA LEU A 70 17.19 -0.68 5.92
C LEU A 70 16.84 0.46 4.96
N PHE A 71 17.64 0.61 3.91
CA PHE A 71 17.40 1.60 2.84
C PHE A 71 17.13 3.02 3.37
N GLY A 72 17.85 3.43 4.42
CA GLY A 72 17.74 4.77 5.04
C GLY A 72 16.48 5.00 5.88
N LYS A 73 15.73 3.94 6.23
CA LYS A 73 14.59 4.01 7.15
C LYS A 73 14.82 3.13 8.36
N SER A 74 14.46 3.62 9.54
CA SER A 74 14.40 2.84 10.78
C SER A 74 13.10 2.03 10.86
N ASN A 75 13.08 1.00 11.70
CA ASN A 75 11.90 0.17 11.99
C ASN A 75 11.25 -0.37 10.71
N VAL A 76 12.09 -0.90 9.81
CA VAL A 76 11.62 -1.52 8.57
C VAL A 76 11.17 -2.94 8.86
N TYR A 77 9.92 -3.21 8.48
CA TYR A 77 9.34 -4.54 8.46
C TYR A 77 9.69 -5.24 7.15
N VAL A 78 10.09 -6.50 7.25
CA VAL A 78 10.39 -7.37 6.11
C VAL A 78 9.30 -8.42 5.99
N VAL A 79 8.59 -8.44 4.86
CA VAL A 79 7.52 -9.40 4.58
C VAL A 79 7.96 -10.31 3.45
N ARG A 80 7.84 -11.62 3.68
CA ARG A 80 8.00 -12.62 2.63
C ARG A 80 6.62 -13.08 2.16
N SER A 81 6.31 -12.80 0.90
CA SER A 81 5.11 -13.29 0.22
C SER A 81 5.44 -14.58 -0.54
N GLN A 82 4.68 -15.64 -0.29
CA GLN A 82 4.92 -17.00 -0.78
C GLN A 82 3.73 -17.48 -1.62
N TYR A 83 3.99 -17.68 -2.91
CA TYR A 83 3.09 -18.32 -3.86
C TYR A 83 3.50 -19.80 -4.01
N PRO A 84 2.67 -20.65 -4.65
CA PRO A 84 3.02 -22.06 -4.86
C PRO A 84 4.31 -22.28 -5.68
N ASP A 85 4.60 -21.38 -6.60
CA ASP A 85 5.70 -21.49 -7.57
C ASP A 85 6.86 -20.51 -7.28
N THR A 86 6.62 -19.46 -6.51
CA THR A 86 7.55 -18.32 -6.38
C THR A 86 7.43 -17.66 -5.01
N SER A 87 8.45 -16.88 -4.63
CA SER A 87 8.35 -16.01 -3.44
C SER A 87 9.09 -14.70 -3.68
N TYR A 88 8.59 -13.63 -3.09
CA TYR A 88 9.26 -12.32 -3.12
C TYR A 88 9.24 -11.67 -1.74
N ILE A 89 10.12 -10.69 -1.57
CA ILE A 89 10.28 -9.96 -0.31
C ILE A 89 9.86 -8.51 -0.53
N GLU A 90 8.94 -8.05 0.31
CA GLU A 90 8.52 -6.66 0.38
C GLU A 90 9.03 -6.02 1.68
N TYR A 91 9.20 -4.71 1.62
CA TYR A 91 9.65 -3.91 2.75
C TYR A 91 8.67 -2.78 2.96
N PHE A 92 8.27 -2.56 4.21
CA PHE A 92 7.49 -1.40 4.59
C PHE A 92 7.99 -0.81 5.91
N SER A 93 7.71 0.46 6.16
CA SER A 93 7.95 1.12 7.45
C SER A 93 6.75 2.00 7.79
N ILE A 94 6.63 2.39 9.05
CA ILE A 94 5.61 3.35 9.49
C ILE A 94 6.29 4.69 9.73
N SER A 95 5.76 5.76 9.13
CA SER A 95 6.28 7.11 9.32
C SER A 95 5.98 7.63 10.74
N ASN A 96 6.61 8.75 11.10
CA ASN A 96 6.32 9.43 12.37
C ASN A 96 4.86 9.89 12.46
N ASP A 97 4.19 10.09 11.33
CA ASP A 97 2.78 10.47 11.24
C ASP A 97 1.83 9.25 11.24
N TYR A 98 2.36 8.05 11.50
CA TYR A 98 1.65 6.77 11.41
C TYR A 98 1.08 6.47 10.02
N ASP A 99 1.73 6.93 8.96
CA ASP A 99 1.42 6.54 7.58
C ASP A 99 2.29 5.35 7.15
N LEU A 100 1.78 4.53 6.24
CA LEU A 100 2.52 3.41 5.68
C LEU A 100 3.51 3.92 4.62
N LEU A 101 4.76 3.50 4.71
CA LEU A 101 5.79 3.70 3.70
C LEU A 101 6.10 2.37 3.04
N LYS A 102 5.74 2.19 1.77
CA LYS A 102 6.04 0.98 1.00
C LYS A 102 7.31 1.18 0.18
N LYS A 103 8.23 0.23 0.23
CA LYS A 103 9.39 0.22 -0.66
C LYS A 103 8.95 -0.29 -2.04
N ILE A 104 9.30 0.44 -3.09
CA ILE A 104 9.18 0.00 -4.48
C ILE A 104 10.59 -0.10 -5.06
N THR A 105 10.88 -1.18 -5.76
CA THR A 105 12.12 -1.35 -6.51
C THR A 105 11.85 -1.00 -7.97
N LEU A 106 12.65 -0.11 -8.53
CA LEU A 106 12.50 0.42 -9.88
C LEU A 106 13.86 0.38 -10.58
N GLY A 107 14.05 -0.63 -11.42
CA GLY A 107 15.37 -0.96 -11.95
C GLY A 107 16.34 -1.30 -10.82
N SER A 108 17.50 -0.64 -10.79
CA SER A 108 18.50 -0.75 -9.71
C SER A 108 18.22 0.19 -8.52
N SER A 109 17.20 1.05 -8.61
CA SER A 109 16.85 2.00 -7.55
C SER A 109 15.79 1.45 -6.61
N SER A 110 15.80 1.92 -5.37
CA SER A 110 14.79 1.62 -4.36
C SER A 110 14.27 2.92 -3.77
N ILE A 111 12.95 3.06 -3.75
CA ILE A 111 12.26 4.27 -3.30
C ILE A 111 11.17 3.91 -2.31
N TRP A 112 10.86 4.85 -1.42
CA TRP A 112 9.81 4.72 -0.42
C TRP A 112 8.63 5.59 -0.80
N VAL A 113 7.46 4.99 -0.89
CA VAL A 113 6.23 5.64 -1.29
C VAL A 113 5.28 5.69 -0.11
N LYS A 114 4.65 6.84 0.11
CA LYS A 114 3.75 7.05 1.24
C LYS A 114 2.31 6.70 0.87
N VAL A 115 1.72 5.77 1.62
CA VAL A 115 0.28 5.53 1.67
C VAL A 115 -0.25 6.27 2.92
N PRO A 116 -0.98 7.38 2.75
CA PRO A 116 -1.35 8.32 3.80
C PRO A 116 -2.56 7.82 4.60
N MET A 117 -2.41 6.66 5.22
CA MET A 117 -3.46 5.92 5.93
C MET A 117 -4.03 6.67 7.13
N THR A 118 -3.24 7.55 7.73
CA THR A 118 -3.57 8.28 8.94
C THR A 118 -3.71 9.77 8.65
N THR A 119 -2.80 10.36 7.87
CA THR A 119 -2.87 11.80 7.53
C THR A 119 -3.96 12.11 6.52
N LEU A 120 -4.37 11.12 5.70
CA LEU A 120 -5.33 11.25 4.60
C LEU A 120 -4.95 12.30 3.54
N ALA A 121 -3.77 12.90 3.65
CA ALA A 121 -3.26 13.87 2.70
C ALA A 121 -3.06 13.17 1.36
N GLU A 122 -3.31 13.87 0.25
CA GLU A 122 -2.96 13.30 -1.05
C GLU A 122 -1.45 13.08 -1.14
N THR A 123 -1.03 11.87 -1.53
CA THR A 123 0.36 11.62 -1.93
C THR A 123 0.45 11.84 -3.43
N ASN A 124 1.42 12.66 -3.85
CA ASN A 124 1.79 12.81 -5.25
C ASN A 124 3.32 12.80 -5.35
N ASP A 125 3.88 11.64 -5.66
CA ASP A 125 5.32 11.44 -5.79
C ASP A 125 5.70 11.40 -7.28
N THR A 126 6.55 12.32 -7.72
CA THR A 126 7.16 12.28 -9.05
C THR A 126 8.63 11.98 -8.91
N ILE A 127 9.10 10.94 -9.56
CA ILE A 127 10.49 10.50 -9.44
C ILE A 127 11.06 10.15 -10.80
N LYS A 128 12.31 10.55 -11.00
CA LYS A 128 13.10 10.29 -12.19
C LYS A 128 14.41 9.64 -11.76
N THR A 129 14.69 8.45 -12.28
CA THR A 129 15.93 7.72 -12.00
C THR A 129 16.57 7.18 -13.26
N ILE A 130 17.87 6.97 -13.23
CA ILE A 130 18.63 6.36 -14.32
C ILE A 130 18.57 4.84 -14.16
N ILE A 131 18.25 4.13 -15.23
CA ILE A 131 18.21 2.67 -15.27
C ILE A 131 19.06 2.13 -16.42
N ASP A 132 19.59 0.94 -16.24
CA ASP A 132 20.20 0.17 -17.32
C ASP A 132 19.08 -0.55 -18.09
N ILE A 133 18.93 -0.23 -19.37
CA ILE A 133 17.88 -0.79 -20.25
C ILE A 133 18.40 -2.05 -20.95
N ALA A 134 19.70 -2.09 -21.24
CA ALA A 134 20.42 -3.22 -21.79
C ALA A 134 21.91 -3.11 -21.37
N PRO A 135 22.73 -4.16 -21.51
CA PRO A 135 24.17 -4.07 -21.24
C PRO A 135 24.80 -2.89 -21.99
N GLY A 136 25.38 -1.94 -21.25
CA GLY A 136 26.01 -0.73 -21.81
C GLY A 136 25.05 0.37 -22.26
N LYS A 137 23.72 0.21 -22.13
CA LYS A 137 22.71 1.19 -22.55
C LYS A 137 21.92 1.70 -21.36
N ARG A 138 22.08 2.99 -21.06
CA ARG A 138 21.33 3.70 -20.01
C ARG A 138 20.11 4.41 -20.59
N GLY A 139 19.07 4.53 -19.78
CA GLY A 139 17.99 5.48 -19.98
C GLY A 139 17.46 5.99 -18.65
N SER A 140 16.33 6.69 -18.70
CA SER A 140 15.66 7.19 -17.50
C SER A 140 14.29 6.56 -17.34
N LEU A 141 14.01 6.06 -16.15
CA LEU A 141 12.69 5.68 -15.71
C LEU A 141 12.08 6.87 -14.95
N GLU A 142 10.97 7.36 -15.45
CA GLU A 142 10.17 8.42 -14.85
C GLU A 142 8.84 7.83 -14.41
N TYR A 143 8.42 8.12 -13.20
CA TYR A 143 7.11 7.70 -12.72
C TYR A 143 6.48 8.75 -11.83
N MET A 144 5.16 8.79 -11.89
CA MET A 144 4.29 9.58 -11.03
C MET A 144 3.37 8.62 -10.31
N TYR A 145 3.42 8.64 -8.99
CA TYR A 145 2.55 7.85 -8.13
C TYR A 145 1.64 8.76 -7.33
N LYS A 146 0.33 8.51 -7.43
CA LYS A 146 -0.69 9.27 -6.72
C LYS A 146 -1.54 8.35 -5.86
N HIS A 147 -1.76 8.73 -4.61
CA HIS A 147 -2.74 8.11 -3.69
C HIS A 147 -3.71 9.17 -3.21
N THR A 148 -4.99 8.96 -3.49
CA THR A 148 -6.07 9.85 -3.05
C THR A 148 -7.02 9.09 -2.15
N TYR A 149 -7.20 9.56 -0.92
CA TYR A 149 -8.20 9.00 -0.01
C TYR A 149 -9.60 9.14 -0.62
N PHE A 150 -10.35 8.05 -0.60
CA PHE A 150 -11.65 7.92 -1.27
C PHE A 150 -12.76 7.38 -0.35
N GLY A 151 -12.51 7.36 0.97
CA GLY A 151 -13.49 6.98 1.98
C GLY A 151 -13.08 5.80 2.85
N ASP A 152 -13.96 5.44 3.78
CA ASP A 152 -13.79 4.28 4.64
C ASP A 152 -14.71 3.15 4.21
N GLN A 153 -14.27 1.92 4.41
CA GLN A 153 -15.08 0.73 4.20
C GLN A 153 -14.83 -0.26 5.32
N SER A 154 -15.92 -0.81 5.87
CA SER A 154 -15.82 -1.91 6.82
C SER A 154 -15.75 -3.24 6.08
N PHE A 155 -14.89 -4.12 6.57
CA PHE A 155 -14.70 -5.47 6.05
C PHE A 155 -14.79 -6.47 7.20
N MET A 156 -15.32 -7.64 6.90
CA MET A 156 -15.20 -8.79 7.80
C MET A 156 -13.92 -9.55 7.45
N ILE A 157 -13.00 -9.66 8.41
CA ILE A 157 -11.90 -10.61 8.37
C ILE A 157 -12.23 -11.67 9.40
N ASP A 158 -12.65 -12.85 8.94
CA ASP A 158 -13.23 -13.87 9.81
C ASP A 158 -14.46 -13.35 10.59
N THR A 159 -14.39 -13.34 11.92
CA THR A 159 -15.43 -12.82 12.83
C THR A 159 -15.17 -11.38 13.26
N LEU A 160 -13.99 -10.84 12.91
CA LEU A 160 -13.58 -9.50 13.29
C LEU A 160 -14.03 -8.50 12.22
N GLN A 161 -14.88 -7.58 12.61
CA GLN A 161 -15.17 -6.39 11.80
C GLN A 161 -13.99 -5.43 11.92
N VAL A 162 -13.35 -5.12 10.80
CA VAL A 162 -12.30 -4.11 10.71
C VAL A 162 -12.75 -2.95 9.82
N SER A 163 -12.27 -1.75 10.12
CA SER A 163 -12.45 -0.58 9.25
C SER A 163 -11.17 -0.37 8.46
N GLY A 164 -11.29 -0.31 7.14
CA GLY A 164 -10.22 -0.02 6.21
C GLY A 164 -10.39 1.34 5.53
N ARG A 165 -9.26 1.95 5.18
CA ARG A 165 -9.16 3.20 4.44
C ARG A 165 -9.03 2.88 2.95
N LYS A 166 -9.91 3.46 2.13
CA LYS A 166 -9.95 3.28 0.68
C LYS A 166 -9.16 4.38 -0.01
N PHE A 167 -8.30 3.99 -0.92
CA PHE A 167 -7.49 4.88 -1.75
C PHE A 167 -7.70 4.57 -3.22
N ARG A 168 -7.72 5.62 -4.03
CA ARG A 168 -7.49 5.52 -5.46
C ARG A 168 -6.01 5.73 -5.73
N SER A 169 -5.41 4.75 -6.38
CA SER A 169 -3.99 4.71 -6.69
C SER A 169 -3.80 4.83 -8.19
N THR A 170 -2.88 5.69 -8.60
CA THR A 170 -2.49 5.83 -10.00
C THR A 170 -0.98 5.82 -10.08
N LEU A 171 -0.43 4.91 -10.88
CA LEU A 171 0.98 4.88 -11.26
C LEU A 171 1.09 5.16 -12.75
N LYS A 172 1.66 6.30 -13.11
CA LYS A 172 2.10 6.56 -14.49
C LYS A 172 3.59 6.32 -14.56
N TYR A 173 4.06 5.65 -15.59
CA TYR A 173 5.48 5.45 -15.81
C TYR A 173 5.86 5.61 -17.28
N GLN A 174 7.09 6.03 -17.51
CA GLN A 174 7.72 6.01 -18.83
C GLN A 174 9.21 5.71 -18.71
N ILE A 175 9.72 4.97 -19.68
CA ILE A 175 11.14 4.72 -19.88
C ILE A 175 11.56 5.51 -21.10
N VAL A 176 12.53 6.40 -20.91
CA VAL A 176 13.13 7.22 -21.97
C VAL A 176 14.53 6.72 -22.24
N SER A 177 14.81 6.40 -23.49
CA SER A 177 16.13 6.01 -23.99
C SER A 177 16.49 6.88 -25.17
N SER A 178 17.70 7.43 -25.19
CA SER A 178 18.22 8.18 -26.35
C SER A 178 17.26 9.31 -26.82
N GLY A 179 16.57 9.96 -25.88
CA GLY A 179 15.60 11.03 -26.17
C GLY A 179 14.23 10.55 -26.64
N GLN A 180 13.98 9.25 -26.74
CA GLN A 180 12.68 8.68 -27.14
C GLN A 180 12.05 7.86 -26.00
N VAL A 181 10.72 7.88 -25.92
CA VAL A 181 9.97 7.03 -25.00
C VAL A 181 9.95 5.60 -25.57
N SER A 182 10.64 4.68 -24.90
CA SER A 182 10.70 3.27 -25.30
C SER A 182 9.58 2.43 -24.69
N ASN A 183 9.06 2.84 -23.53
CA ASN A 183 7.89 2.23 -22.93
C ASN A 183 7.18 3.26 -22.06
N ALA A 184 5.86 3.16 -21.95
CA ALA A 184 5.06 3.95 -21.02
C ALA A 184 3.78 3.21 -20.70
N GLY A 185 3.22 3.47 -19.52
CA GLY A 185 1.97 2.89 -19.07
C GLY A 185 1.33 3.68 -17.94
N ILE A 186 0.06 3.39 -17.71
CA ILE A 186 -0.74 3.94 -16.62
C ILE A 186 -1.43 2.74 -15.96
N GLU A 187 -1.17 2.55 -14.68
CA GLU A 187 -1.83 1.56 -13.84
C GLU A 187 -2.73 2.29 -12.84
N GLU A 188 -3.95 1.81 -12.67
CA GLU A 188 -4.91 2.34 -11.72
C GLU A 188 -5.47 1.22 -10.86
N SER A 189 -5.57 1.45 -9.56
CA SER A 189 -6.18 0.51 -8.63
C SER A 189 -7.00 1.23 -7.57
N ILE A 190 -7.90 0.47 -6.96
CA ILE A 190 -8.60 0.87 -5.74
C ILE A 190 -8.11 -0.03 -4.61
N ASP A 191 -7.34 0.56 -3.71
CA ASP A 191 -6.68 -0.16 -2.62
C ASP A 191 -7.36 0.14 -1.29
N HIS A 192 -7.52 -0.88 -0.47
CA HIS A 192 -8.11 -0.78 0.86
C HIS A 192 -7.09 -1.29 1.85
N TYR A 193 -6.61 -0.42 2.73
CA TYR A 193 -5.66 -0.77 3.78
C TYR A 193 -6.35 -0.83 5.12
N VAL A 194 -5.99 -1.78 5.96
CA VAL A 194 -6.49 -1.88 7.34
C VAL A 194 -5.46 -1.24 8.27
N PRO A 195 -5.71 -0.03 8.81
CA PRO A 195 -4.73 0.65 9.66
C PRO A 195 -4.31 -0.17 10.87
N SER A 196 -5.26 -0.80 11.56
CA SER A 196 -4.97 -1.62 12.74
C SER A 196 -4.03 -2.81 12.50
N LEU A 197 -3.84 -3.22 11.24
CA LEU A 197 -2.94 -4.30 10.84
C LEU A 197 -1.72 -3.81 10.03
N GLY A 198 -1.75 -2.57 9.55
CA GLY A 198 -0.73 -2.01 8.66
C GLY A 198 -0.62 -2.71 7.30
N MET A 199 -1.66 -3.41 6.84
CA MET A 199 -1.62 -4.29 5.66
C MET A 199 -2.74 -3.97 4.64
N LEU A 200 -2.56 -4.44 3.41
CA LEU A 200 -3.58 -4.38 2.35
C LEU A 200 -4.70 -5.39 2.69
N ALA A 201 -5.94 -4.93 2.75
CA ALA A 201 -7.12 -5.79 2.86
C ALA A 201 -7.62 -6.24 1.49
N HIS A 202 -7.66 -5.31 0.54
CA HIS A 202 -8.28 -5.55 -0.76
C HIS A 202 -7.74 -4.58 -1.79
N SER A 203 -7.36 -5.07 -2.96
CA SER A 203 -7.00 -4.25 -4.13
C SER A 203 -7.73 -4.77 -5.35
N ILE A 204 -8.22 -3.84 -6.17
CA ILE A 204 -8.80 -4.13 -7.49
C ILE A 204 -8.16 -3.22 -8.54
N THR A 205 -7.65 -3.85 -9.59
CA THR A 205 -7.28 -3.22 -10.86
C THR A 205 -8.32 -3.64 -11.88
N TYR A 206 -9.06 -2.69 -12.43
CA TYR A 206 -10.10 -3.00 -13.41
C TYR A 206 -9.50 -3.39 -14.76
N ALA A 207 -10.20 -4.28 -15.46
CA ALA A 207 -9.86 -4.61 -16.84
C ALA A 207 -9.89 -3.35 -17.71
N ARG A 208 -8.97 -3.27 -18.67
CA ARG A 208 -8.83 -2.10 -19.54
C ARG A 208 -8.58 -2.51 -20.97
N TYR A 209 -8.96 -1.62 -21.89
CA TYR A 209 -8.59 -1.78 -23.30
C TYR A 209 -7.14 -1.34 -23.50
N ASP A 210 -6.31 -2.22 -24.07
CA ASP A 210 -4.95 -1.90 -24.49
C ASP A 210 -4.93 -1.66 -26.00
N GLU A 211 -4.72 -0.40 -26.37
CA GLU A 211 -4.67 0.02 -27.77
C GLU A 211 -3.50 -0.62 -28.54
N ARG A 212 -2.41 -1.00 -27.86
CA ARG A 212 -1.24 -1.59 -28.53
C ARG A 212 -1.49 -3.01 -29.01
N SER A 213 -2.20 -3.79 -28.20
CA SER A 213 -2.61 -5.16 -28.53
C SER A 213 -3.99 -5.23 -29.20
N ALA A 214 -4.68 -4.09 -29.35
CA ALA A 214 -6.06 -3.98 -29.82
C ALA A 214 -7.04 -4.90 -29.06
N GLY A 215 -6.79 -5.12 -27.77
CA GLY A 215 -7.47 -6.14 -26.97
C GLY A 215 -7.80 -5.68 -25.55
N TRP A 216 -8.66 -6.45 -24.87
CA TRP A 216 -8.90 -6.26 -23.45
C TRP A 216 -7.82 -6.97 -22.64
N VAL A 217 -7.24 -6.24 -21.70
CA VAL A 217 -6.39 -6.79 -20.65
C VAL A 217 -7.26 -7.04 -19.43
N ASN A 218 -7.20 -8.27 -18.90
CA ASN A 218 -7.94 -8.64 -17.71
C ASN A 218 -7.53 -7.77 -16.51
N GLY A 219 -8.51 -7.50 -15.65
CA GLY A 219 -8.28 -6.90 -14.35
C GLY A 219 -7.81 -7.95 -13.35
N TYR A 220 -7.47 -7.48 -12.16
CA TYR A 220 -6.97 -8.34 -11.09
C TYR A 220 -7.55 -7.91 -9.74
N VAL A 221 -7.90 -8.89 -8.93
CA VAL A 221 -8.35 -8.68 -7.55
C VAL A 221 -7.42 -9.43 -6.62
N THR A 222 -7.02 -8.78 -5.53
CA THR A 222 -6.32 -9.40 -4.40
C THR A 222 -7.09 -9.09 -3.12
N ARG A 223 -7.41 -10.11 -2.34
CA ARG A 223 -8.16 -9.97 -1.08
C ARG A 223 -7.50 -10.74 0.04
N LEU A 224 -7.49 -10.14 1.23
CA LEU A 224 -7.13 -10.81 2.46
C LEU A 224 -8.18 -11.90 2.77
N LYS A 225 -7.70 -13.11 3.00
CA LYS A 225 -8.46 -14.33 3.26
C LYS A 225 -8.22 -14.78 4.70
N ARG A 226 -9.18 -15.50 5.27
CA ARG A 226 -9.00 -16.27 6.51
C ARG A 226 -8.18 -17.54 6.25
N TYR A 227 -7.32 -17.92 7.20
CA TYR A 227 -6.80 -19.29 7.28
C TYR A 227 -7.83 -20.21 7.93
N VAL A 228 -8.26 -21.23 7.19
CA VAL A 228 -9.05 -22.33 7.74
C VAL A 228 -8.09 -23.51 7.79
N THR A 229 -7.62 -23.88 8.98
CA THR A 229 -7.12 -25.24 9.21
C THR A 229 -8.33 -26.16 9.11
N GLU A 230 -8.34 -27.02 8.10
CA GLU A 230 -9.22 -28.19 8.07
C GLU A 230 -8.97 -29.11 9.27
#